data_AF-A0AAV2QTB8-F1
#
_entry.id   AF-A0AAV2QTB8-F1
#
_cell.length_a   1.000
_cell.length_b   1.000
_cell.length_c   1.000
_cell.angle_alpha   90.00
_cell.angle_beta   90.00
_cell.angle_gamma   90.00
#
_symmetry.space_group_name_H-M   'P 1'
#
loop_
_entity.id
_entity.type
_entity.pdbx_description
1 polymer ?
#
loop_
_entity_poly.entity_id
_entity_poly.type
_entity_poly.pdbx_seq_one_letter_code
_entity_poly.pdbx_strand_id
1 'polypeptide(L)'
;MADLFTQNDIADLFANKFIIMLGDSNMRAMYKDLVYLFKHGRMTPASCFRGRHDNPFCGDKLIQVTKPSQGRGYYEVRQFEDSQCSMMIRYQFITSVYGTLVQQLCTELETGEVPIPQVVIINSCMWDLTRWGPYQEENYKRNIIKLFSRLRKILPDDTLVLWTTTPPVSSEHVKGGVLIKQLDFIQHSMRFMFMEANSFVQQVCVAFDYDLLDLHYWMRFQLNRRTIDGLHWEPHAMRYITNLLLTHISLAFENPLPNKFTNRSLDKTKMKATEALRGWKIDINLSKETMEDIFEIPLNERNSVIEISNPTCK
;
A
#
# COMPACT_ATOMS: atom_id res chain seq x y z
N MET A 1 6.21 -14.72 2.84
CA MET A 1 5.82 -15.15 4.20
C MET A 1 6.57 -14.26 5.16
N ALA A 2 6.04 -14.02 6.35
CA ALA A 2 6.59 -13.03 7.27
C ALA A 2 7.42 -13.65 8.40
N ASP A 3 8.38 -12.88 8.90
CA ASP A 3 8.95 -13.05 10.24
C ASP A 3 8.05 -12.36 11.29
N LEU A 4 8.37 -12.47 12.58
CA LEU A 4 7.61 -11.86 13.66
C LEU A 4 8.39 -10.70 14.28
N PHE A 5 7.75 -9.54 14.34
CA PHE A 5 8.33 -8.32 14.89
C PHE A 5 7.76 -7.99 16.28
N THR A 6 8.65 -7.54 17.15
CA THR A 6 8.36 -6.98 18.48
C THR A 6 8.46 -5.45 18.43
N GLN A 7 8.15 -4.81 19.57
CA GLN A 7 8.34 -3.37 19.73
C GLN A 7 9.78 -2.92 19.41
N ASN A 8 10.79 -3.62 19.93
CA ASN A 8 12.19 -3.25 19.72
C ASN A 8 12.60 -3.42 18.27
N ASP A 9 12.17 -4.51 17.61
CA ASP A 9 12.50 -4.73 16.19
C ASP A 9 11.92 -3.59 15.31
N ILE A 10 10.74 -3.06 15.66
CA ILE A 10 10.14 -1.92 14.96
C ILE A 10 10.88 -0.62 15.27
N ALA A 11 11.24 -0.40 16.55
CA ALA A 11 12.01 0.77 16.97
C ALA A 11 13.33 0.87 16.21
N ASP A 12 14.04 -0.26 16.07
CA ASP A 12 15.31 -0.34 15.35
C ASP A 12 15.10 -0.16 13.84
N LEU A 13 14.11 -0.84 13.24
CA LEU A 13 13.83 -0.76 11.81
C LEU A 13 13.43 0.65 11.37
N PHE A 14 12.68 1.37 12.19
CA PHE A 14 12.14 2.70 11.86
C PHE A 14 12.81 3.86 12.59
N ALA A 15 13.96 3.62 13.23
CA ALA A 15 14.75 4.68 13.85
C ALA A 15 15.11 5.77 12.83
N ASN A 16 14.80 7.02 13.17
CA ASN A 16 14.99 8.22 12.34
C ASN A 16 14.30 8.15 10.98
N LYS A 17 13.19 7.40 10.86
CA LYS A 17 12.42 7.29 9.63
C LYS A 17 11.07 8.00 9.73
N PHE A 18 10.72 8.68 8.66
CA PHE A 18 9.38 9.13 8.36
C PHE A 18 8.72 8.19 7.34
N ILE A 19 7.57 7.65 7.70
CA ILE A 19 6.79 6.71 6.89
C ILE A 19 5.44 7.36 6.55
N ILE A 20 5.07 7.36 5.27
CA ILE A 20 3.75 7.75 4.81
C ILE A 20 2.96 6.50 4.37
N MET A 21 1.72 6.38 4.82
CA MET A 21 0.80 5.29 4.48
C MET A 21 -0.45 5.87 3.82
N LEU A 22 -0.58 5.67 2.51
CA LEU A 22 -1.73 6.11 1.71
C LEU A 22 -2.65 4.93 1.45
N GLY A 23 -3.92 5.03 1.84
CA GLY A 23 -4.88 4.01 1.43
C GLY A 23 -6.24 4.12 2.10
N ASP A 24 -7.04 3.07 1.96
CA ASP A 24 -8.39 3.03 2.50
C ASP A 24 -8.45 2.58 3.98
N SER A 25 -9.60 2.08 4.42
CA SER A 25 -9.80 1.60 5.78
C SER A 25 -9.00 0.35 6.15
N ASN A 26 -8.57 -0.46 5.18
CA ASN A 26 -7.63 -1.56 5.43
C ASN A 26 -6.22 -1.02 5.71
N MET A 27 -5.78 0.01 4.98
CA MET A 27 -4.52 0.70 5.30
C MET A 27 -4.58 1.36 6.68
N ARG A 28 -5.71 1.96 7.05
CA ARG A 28 -5.94 2.48 8.42
C ARG A 28 -5.80 1.39 9.47
N ALA A 29 -6.35 0.21 9.22
CA ALA A 29 -6.25 -0.91 10.14
C ALA A 29 -4.78 -1.37 10.27
N MET A 30 -4.04 -1.43 9.17
CA MET A 30 -2.60 -1.75 9.18
C MET A 30 -1.80 -0.71 9.98
N TYR A 31 -2.04 0.59 9.74
CA TYR A 31 -1.47 1.68 10.52
C TYR A 31 -1.74 1.53 12.02
N LYS A 32 -3.01 1.29 12.39
CA LYS A 32 -3.39 1.11 13.80
C LYS A 32 -2.73 -0.12 14.43
N ASP A 33 -2.65 -1.23 13.70
CA ASP A 33 -1.99 -2.43 14.23
C ASP A 33 -0.49 -2.22 14.42
N LEU A 34 0.17 -1.52 13.48
CA LEU A 34 1.59 -1.17 13.58
C LEU A 34 1.87 -0.27 14.78
N VAL A 35 1.13 0.83 14.92
CA VAL A 35 1.28 1.76 16.06
C VAL A 35 0.99 1.04 17.38
N TYR A 36 -0.05 0.20 17.43
CA TYR A 36 -0.39 -0.54 18.65
C TYR A 36 0.69 -1.57 19.03
N LEU A 37 1.22 -2.30 18.05
CA LEU A 37 2.33 -3.22 18.25
C LEU A 37 3.57 -2.48 18.78
N PHE A 38 3.88 -1.33 18.18
CA PHE A 38 4.98 -0.49 18.65
C PHE A 38 4.77 0.02 20.07
N LYS A 39 3.58 0.55 20.43
CA LYS A 39 3.37 1.10 21.79
C LYS A 39 3.21 0.05 22.88
N HIS A 40 2.65 -1.11 22.57
CA HIS A 40 2.19 -2.05 23.58
C HIS A 40 2.80 -3.45 23.46
N GLY A 41 3.54 -3.75 22.38
CA GLY A 41 4.19 -5.05 22.19
C GLY A 41 3.23 -6.24 22.08
N ARG A 42 1.92 -6.02 21.90
CA ARG A 42 0.89 -7.08 21.98
C ARG A 42 -0.12 -7.00 20.83
N MET A 43 -1.00 -8.00 20.74
CA MET A 43 -2.04 -8.07 19.70
C MET A 43 -3.04 -6.91 19.86
N THR A 44 -3.41 -6.29 18.75
CA THR A 44 -4.37 -5.18 18.72
C THR A 44 -5.79 -5.69 19.01
N PRO A 45 -6.51 -5.14 20.00
CA PRO A 45 -7.89 -5.52 20.26
C PRO A 45 -8.82 -5.22 19.07
N ALA A 46 -9.82 -6.08 18.85
CA ALA A 46 -10.79 -5.88 17.77
C ALA A 46 -11.53 -4.52 17.84
N SER A 47 -11.77 -4.02 19.05
CA SER A 47 -12.40 -2.71 19.30
C SER A 47 -11.58 -1.54 18.75
N CYS A 48 -10.25 -1.66 18.65
CA CYS A 48 -9.38 -0.61 18.14
C CYS A 48 -9.59 -0.32 16.64
N PHE A 49 -9.97 -1.35 15.87
CA PHE A 49 -10.27 -1.22 14.44
C PHE A 49 -11.64 -0.60 14.16
N ARG A 50 -12.58 -0.75 15.11
CA ARG A 50 -13.98 -0.27 15.00
C ARG A 50 -14.26 1.02 15.77
N GLY A 51 -13.27 1.56 16.48
CA GLY A 51 -13.40 2.78 17.27
C GLY A 51 -13.73 4.01 16.42
N ARG A 52 -14.23 5.07 17.06
CA ARG A 52 -14.58 6.32 16.38
C ARG A 52 -13.36 6.91 15.67
N HIS A 53 -13.57 7.39 14.45
CA HIS A 53 -12.50 7.88 13.57
C HIS A 53 -11.96 9.26 13.95
N ASP A 54 -12.71 9.99 14.78
CA ASP A 54 -12.42 11.35 15.25
C ASP A 54 -11.57 11.41 16.52
N ASN A 55 -11.21 10.26 17.11
CA ASN A 55 -10.39 10.21 18.31
C ASN A 55 -8.92 9.88 18.03
N PRO A 56 -7.99 10.47 18.81
CA PRO A 56 -6.61 9.99 18.92
C PRO A 56 -6.54 8.48 19.23
N PHE A 57 -5.51 7.83 18.71
CA PHE A 57 -5.24 6.40 18.89
C PHE A 57 -3.78 6.21 19.30
N CYS A 58 -3.57 5.58 20.46
CA CYS A 58 -2.21 5.29 20.96
C CYS A 58 -1.26 6.51 21.00
N GLY A 59 -1.81 7.71 21.22
CA GLY A 59 -1.05 8.97 21.28
C GLY A 59 -0.80 9.63 19.94
N ASP A 60 -1.36 9.13 18.83
CA ASP A 60 -1.31 9.83 17.56
C ASP A 60 -2.16 11.12 17.56
N LYS A 61 -1.89 11.98 16.59
CA LYS A 61 -2.59 13.24 16.34
C LYS A 61 -3.47 13.08 15.11
N LEU A 62 -4.70 13.58 15.19
CA LEU A 62 -5.59 13.70 14.04
C LEU A 62 -5.34 15.07 13.38
N ILE A 63 -4.56 15.08 12.30
CA ILE A 63 -4.14 16.30 11.62
C ILE A 63 -5.31 16.93 10.86
N GLN A 64 -6.08 16.10 10.16
CA GLN A 64 -7.26 16.53 9.42
C GLN A 64 -8.30 15.42 9.43
N VAL A 65 -9.56 15.76 9.67
CA VAL A 65 -10.67 14.81 9.57
C VAL A 65 -11.93 15.51 9.08
N THR A 66 -12.68 14.89 8.19
CA THR A 66 -14.07 15.29 7.91
C THR A 66 -15.05 14.35 8.59
N LYS A 67 -16.30 14.79 8.72
CA LYS A 67 -17.36 13.91 9.24
C LYS A 67 -17.42 12.65 8.37
N PRO A 68 -17.51 11.45 8.98
CA PRO A 68 -17.65 10.21 8.22
C PRO A 68 -18.78 10.33 7.21
N SER A 69 -18.46 10.10 5.95
CA SER A 69 -19.43 10.09 4.87
C SER A 69 -19.19 8.86 4.00
N GLN A 70 -20.25 8.34 3.39
CA GLN A 70 -20.12 7.34 2.33
C GLN A 70 -19.81 8.01 0.98
N GLY A 71 -19.31 9.24 1.00
CA GLY A 71 -19.01 10.05 -0.18
C GLY A 71 -17.52 10.06 -0.51
N ARG A 72 -17.17 10.81 -1.56
CA ARG A 72 -15.79 11.00 -2.03
C ARG A 72 -15.04 12.11 -1.28
N GLY A 73 -15.73 12.84 -0.39
CA GLY A 73 -15.16 13.95 0.40
C GLY A 73 -14.76 13.56 1.81
N TYR A 74 -14.63 12.26 2.09
CA TYR A 74 -14.08 11.82 3.37
C TYR A 74 -12.56 11.97 3.36
N TYR A 75 -12.03 12.66 4.36
CA TYR A 75 -10.61 12.91 4.55
C TYR A 75 -10.24 12.55 5.98
N GLU A 76 -9.12 11.86 6.14
CA GLU A 76 -8.57 11.49 7.44
C GLU A 76 -7.05 11.44 7.32
N VAL A 77 -6.36 12.30 8.04
CA VAL A 77 -4.90 12.35 8.11
C VAL A 77 -4.51 12.23 9.58
N ARG A 78 -3.69 11.21 9.88
CA ARG A 78 -3.28 10.86 11.25
C ARG A 78 -1.77 10.75 11.30
N GLN A 79 -1.16 11.22 12.38
CA GLN A 79 0.28 11.21 12.54
C GLN A 79 0.66 10.69 13.92
N PHE A 80 1.43 9.62 13.94
CA PHE A 80 2.07 9.10 15.14
C PHE A 80 3.54 9.51 15.14
N GLU A 81 4.04 9.98 16.27
CA GLU A 81 5.42 10.40 16.48
C GLU A 81 5.95 9.72 17.74
N ASP A 82 7.17 9.18 17.65
CA ASP A 82 7.92 8.73 18.83
C ASP A 82 9.27 9.44 18.88
N SER A 83 9.49 10.21 19.95
CA SER A 83 10.69 11.02 20.12
C SER A 83 11.91 10.21 20.57
N GLN A 84 11.74 8.97 21.06
CA GLN A 84 12.87 8.18 21.56
C GLN A 84 13.69 7.61 20.40
N CYS A 85 13.02 7.16 19.34
CA CYS A 85 13.68 6.67 18.12
C CYS A 85 13.53 7.63 16.93
N SER A 86 13.03 8.86 17.13
CA SER A 86 12.78 9.84 16.06
C SER A 86 11.96 9.26 14.90
N MET A 87 10.96 8.44 15.21
CA MET A 87 10.10 7.79 14.22
C MET A 87 8.84 8.62 14.01
N MET A 88 8.43 8.77 12.75
CA MET A 88 7.15 9.38 12.39
C MET A 88 6.39 8.48 11.41
N ILE A 89 5.10 8.27 11.65
CA ILE A 89 4.21 7.53 10.75
C ILE A 89 2.98 8.38 10.48
N ARG A 90 2.77 8.77 9.23
CA ARG A 90 1.58 9.49 8.77
C ARG A 90 0.70 8.58 7.93
N TYR A 91 -0.55 8.42 8.35
CA TYR A 91 -1.58 7.77 7.57
C TYR A 91 -2.49 8.80 6.91
N GLN A 92 -2.88 8.56 5.66
CA GLN A 92 -3.84 9.38 4.93
C GLN A 92 -4.86 8.51 4.21
N PHE A 93 -6.14 8.72 4.53
CA PHE A 93 -7.25 8.09 3.84
C PHE A 93 -7.40 8.67 2.44
N ILE A 94 -7.38 7.81 1.43
CA ILE A 94 -7.59 8.20 0.04
C ILE A 94 -8.78 7.46 -0.58
N THR A 95 -9.58 8.19 -1.34
CA THR A 95 -10.66 7.63 -2.17
C THR A 95 -10.27 7.54 -3.64
N SER A 96 -9.11 8.10 -4.01
CA SER A 96 -8.52 7.95 -5.34
C SER A 96 -7.01 8.01 -5.23
N VAL A 97 -6.33 7.14 -5.99
CA VAL A 97 -4.86 7.03 -6.02
C VAL A 97 -4.16 8.34 -6.36
N TYR A 98 -4.78 9.19 -7.19
CA TYR A 98 -4.24 10.50 -7.56
C TYR A 98 -5.29 11.62 -7.39
N GLY A 99 -6.09 11.52 -6.31
CA GLY A 99 -7.05 12.57 -5.94
C GLY A 99 -6.38 13.84 -5.42
N THR A 100 -7.17 14.89 -5.19
CA THR A 100 -6.71 16.21 -4.70
C THR A 100 -5.77 16.11 -3.50
N LEU A 101 -6.09 15.25 -2.54
CA LEU A 101 -5.30 15.06 -1.33
C LEU A 101 -3.90 14.49 -1.58
N VAL A 102 -3.77 13.55 -2.53
CA VAL A 102 -2.47 12.97 -2.88
C VAL A 102 -1.65 13.97 -3.69
N GLN A 103 -2.30 14.71 -4.59
CA GLN A 103 -1.65 15.78 -5.34
C GLN A 103 -1.12 16.88 -4.42
N GLN A 104 -1.92 17.29 -3.43
CA GLN A 104 -1.51 18.24 -2.40
C GLN A 104 -0.30 17.72 -1.63
N LEU A 105 -0.33 16.47 -1.15
CA LEU A 105 0.83 15.86 -0.48
C LEU A 105 2.08 15.89 -1.37
N CYS A 106 1.97 15.53 -2.65
CA CYS A 106 3.11 15.59 -3.58
C CYS A 106 3.67 17.01 -3.72
N THR A 107 2.81 18.04 -3.73
CA THR A 107 3.24 19.45 -3.74
C THR A 107 3.89 19.84 -2.41
N GLU A 108 3.34 19.43 -1.28
CA GLU A 108 3.91 19.69 0.06
C GLU A 108 5.30 19.04 0.22
N LEU A 109 5.50 17.85 -0.35
CA LEU A 109 6.80 17.18 -0.39
C LEU A 109 7.81 17.93 -1.28
N GLU A 110 7.39 18.34 -2.48
CA GLU A 110 8.25 19.07 -3.43
C GLU A 110 8.65 20.45 -2.92
N THR A 111 7.75 21.13 -2.21
CA THR A 111 7.99 22.47 -1.63
C THR A 111 8.71 22.42 -0.28
N GLY A 112 8.84 21.24 0.32
CA GLY A 112 9.46 21.05 1.63
C GLY A 112 8.57 21.41 2.83
N GLU A 113 7.27 21.64 2.62
CA GLU A 113 6.30 21.80 3.71
C GLU A 113 6.14 20.52 4.52
N VAL A 114 6.29 19.37 3.86
CA VAL A 114 6.36 18.05 4.49
C VAL A 114 7.75 17.46 4.26
N PRO A 115 8.43 16.94 5.30
CA PRO A 115 9.72 16.28 5.11
C PRO A 115 9.64 15.09 4.15
N ILE A 116 10.72 14.84 3.41
CA ILE A 116 10.80 13.67 2.55
C ILE A 116 10.76 12.38 3.40
N PRO A 117 9.82 11.45 3.14
CA PRO A 117 9.74 10.19 3.85
C PRO A 117 10.82 9.22 3.37
N GLN A 118 11.26 8.34 4.27
CA GLN A 118 12.12 7.20 3.89
C GLN A 118 11.29 6.04 3.33
N VAL A 119 9.99 5.99 3.63
CA VAL A 119 9.08 4.94 3.13
C VAL A 119 7.73 5.54 2.74
N VAL A 120 7.24 5.23 1.55
CA VAL A 120 5.88 5.52 1.11
C VAL A 120 5.15 4.22 0.81
N ILE A 121 4.12 3.91 1.58
CA ILE A 121 3.31 2.69 1.45
C ILE A 121 1.97 3.06 0.84
N ILE A 122 1.59 2.42 -0.26
CA ILE A 122 0.38 2.76 -1.02
C ILE A 122 -0.53 1.55 -1.15
N ASN A 123 -1.81 1.72 -0.89
CA ASN A 123 -2.87 0.78 -1.25
C ASN A 123 -4.06 1.57 -1.80
N SER A 124 -4.31 1.48 -3.10
CA SER A 124 -5.52 2.01 -3.72
C SER A 124 -6.07 0.99 -4.70
N CYS A 125 -7.38 0.81 -4.75
CA CYS A 125 -8.07 -0.02 -5.75
C CYS A 125 -9.58 0.08 -5.53
N MET A 126 -10.03 -0.23 -4.31
CA MET A 126 -11.44 -0.44 -4.01
C MET A 126 -12.26 0.80 -4.32
N TRP A 127 -11.87 1.96 -3.80
CA TRP A 127 -12.58 3.22 -4.04
C TRP A 127 -12.46 3.70 -5.49
N ASP A 128 -11.26 3.63 -6.07
CA ASP A 128 -11.04 4.01 -7.47
C ASP A 128 -11.98 3.24 -8.41
N LEU A 129 -12.11 1.92 -8.23
CA LEU A 129 -12.87 1.04 -9.12
C LEU A 129 -14.34 0.83 -8.72
N THR A 130 -14.86 1.53 -7.72
CA THR A 130 -16.28 1.39 -7.33
C THR A 130 -17.02 2.71 -7.21
N ARG A 131 -16.31 3.86 -7.25
CA ARG A 131 -16.90 5.17 -6.91
C ARG A 131 -16.69 6.27 -7.93
N TRP A 132 -16.02 6.01 -9.05
CA TRP A 132 -15.60 7.05 -10.01
C TRP A 132 -16.24 6.96 -11.40
N GLY A 133 -17.40 6.32 -11.49
CA GLY A 133 -18.23 6.32 -12.68
C GLY A 133 -17.77 5.34 -13.76
N PRO A 134 -18.32 5.41 -14.98
CA PRO A 134 -18.14 4.37 -16.00
C PRO A 134 -16.70 4.25 -16.52
N TYR A 135 -15.91 5.32 -16.52
CA TYR A 135 -14.51 5.33 -17.00
C TYR A 135 -13.48 5.11 -15.89
N GLN A 136 -13.91 4.62 -14.72
CA GLN A 136 -13.08 4.53 -13.53
C GLN A 136 -11.83 3.65 -13.71
N GLU A 137 -11.91 2.57 -14.50
CA GLU A 137 -10.77 1.69 -14.73
C GLU A 137 -9.65 2.37 -15.53
N GLU A 138 -9.99 3.01 -16.65
CA GLU A 138 -9.04 3.78 -17.47
C GLU A 138 -8.46 4.97 -16.70
N ASN A 139 -9.29 5.67 -15.93
CA ASN A 139 -8.85 6.77 -15.08
C ASN A 139 -7.91 6.27 -13.99
N TYR A 140 -8.21 5.13 -13.37
CA TYR A 140 -7.37 4.50 -12.35
C TYR A 140 -5.99 4.15 -12.90
N LYS A 141 -5.94 3.47 -14.06
CA LYS A 141 -4.70 3.11 -14.75
C LYS A 141 -3.83 4.35 -15.04
N ARG A 142 -4.42 5.40 -15.64
CA ARG A 142 -3.73 6.68 -15.90
C ARG A 142 -3.27 7.39 -14.62
N ASN A 143 -4.09 7.37 -13.57
CA ASN A 143 -3.78 8.04 -12.32
C ASN A 143 -2.62 7.36 -11.56
N ILE A 144 -2.48 6.03 -11.66
CA ILE A 144 -1.30 5.33 -11.11
C ILE A 144 -0.04 5.81 -11.81
N ILE A 145 -0.02 5.85 -13.15
CA ILE A 145 1.15 6.29 -13.93
C ILE A 145 1.52 7.73 -13.56
N LYS A 146 0.52 8.62 -13.43
CA LYS A 146 0.73 10.00 -12.98
C LYS A 146 1.33 10.06 -11.58
N LEU A 147 0.80 9.30 -10.62
CA LEU A 147 1.34 9.25 -9.26
C LEU A 147 2.78 8.77 -9.28
N PHE A 148 3.06 7.63 -9.89
CA PHE A 148 4.39 7.02 -9.85
C PHE A 148 5.43 7.92 -10.50
N SER A 149 5.07 8.52 -11.63
CA SER A 149 5.89 9.54 -12.30
C SER A 149 6.14 10.78 -11.45
N ARG A 150 5.14 11.21 -10.68
CA ARG A 150 5.28 12.34 -9.77
C ARG A 150 6.19 11.99 -8.60
N LEU A 151 6.01 10.80 -7.99
CA LEU A 151 6.83 10.32 -6.89
C LEU A 151 8.30 10.19 -7.30
N ARG A 152 8.60 9.62 -8.47
CA ARG A 152 9.96 9.50 -9.00
C ARG A 152 10.66 10.85 -9.16
N LYS A 153 9.93 11.91 -9.48
CA LYS A 153 10.50 13.25 -9.66
C LYS A 153 10.80 13.96 -8.34
N ILE A 154 10.03 13.68 -7.29
CA ILE A 154 10.08 14.41 -6.03
C ILE A 154 10.83 13.66 -4.92
N LEU A 155 10.84 12.33 -4.96
CA LEU A 155 11.47 11.49 -3.95
C LEU A 155 12.91 11.15 -4.36
N PRO A 156 13.87 11.16 -3.43
CA PRO A 156 15.19 10.59 -3.62
C PRO A 156 15.15 9.09 -3.94
N ASP A 157 16.17 8.60 -4.65
CA ASP A 157 16.29 7.19 -5.08
C ASP A 157 16.37 6.20 -3.90
N ASP A 158 16.81 6.64 -2.72
CA ASP A 158 16.87 5.82 -1.50
C ASP A 158 15.54 5.74 -0.74
N THR A 159 14.48 6.39 -1.25
CA THR A 159 13.14 6.30 -0.69
C THR A 159 12.46 4.99 -1.12
N LEU A 160 12.05 4.18 -0.15
CA LEU A 160 11.29 2.96 -0.44
C LEU A 160 9.83 3.30 -0.80
N VAL A 161 9.49 3.24 -2.09
CA VAL A 161 8.09 3.28 -2.54
C VAL A 161 7.55 1.86 -2.64
N LEU A 162 6.61 1.50 -1.77
CA LEU A 162 6.04 0.17 -1.65
C LEU A 162 4.54 0.17 -1.95
N TRP A 163 4.14 -0.52 -3.01
CA TRP A 163 2.74 -0.81 -3.28
C TRP A 163 2.29 -2.08 -2.57
N THR A 164 1.14 -2.04 -1.90
CA THR A 164 0.49 -3.24 -1.37
C THR A 164 -0.75 -3.55 -2.21
N THR A 165 -0.89 -4.78 -2.69
CA THR A 165 -2.08 -5.15 -3.49
C THR A 165 -3.33 -5.18 -2.63
N THR A 166 -4.50 -4.97 -3.24
CA THR A 166 -5.76 -5.09 -2.50
C THR A 166 -6.04 -6.55 -2.16
N PRO A 167 -6.25 -6.89 -0.87
CA PRO A 167 -6.48 -8.27 -0.45
C PRO A 167 -7.84 -8.80 -0.96
N PRO A 168 -8.08 -10.12 -0.93
CA PRO A 168 -9.29 -10.70 -1.52
C PRO A 168 -10.55 -10.30 -0.74
N VAL A 169 -11.54 -9.75 -1.45
CA VAL A 169 -12.85 -9.40 -0.90
C VAL A 169 -13.88 -10.53 -1.03
N SER A 170 -15.00 -10.42 -0.30
CA SER A 170 -16.16 -11.32 -0.46
C SER A 170 -16.86 -11.09 -1.80
N SER A 171 -17.41 -12.16 -2.38
CA SER A 171 -18.27 -12.12 -3.58
C SER A 171 -19.77 -12.14 -3.28
N GLU A 172 -20.14 -12.47 -2.04
CA GLU A 172 -21.54 -12.71 -1.65
C GLU A 172 -22.09 -11.57 -0.79
N HIS A 173 -21.25 -11.05 0.10
CA HIS A 173 -21.66 -10.05 1.08
C HIS A 173 -20.55 -9.02 1.25
N VAL A 174 -20.77 -7.81 0.73
CA VAL A 174 -19.93 -6.65 0.93
C VAL A 174 -20.74 -5.57 1.62
N LYS A 175 -20.34 -5.17 2.83
CA LYS A 175 -20.97 -4.08 3.60
C LYS A 175 -19.96 -2.98 3.87
N GLY A 176 -20.25 -1.76 3.46
CA GLY A 176 -19.39 -0.60 3.72
C GLY A 176 -19.64 0.56 2.77
N GLY A 177 -18.97 1.68 3.01
CA GLY A 177 -19.12 2.89 2.18
C GLY A 177 -18.56 2.77 0.75
N VAL A 178 -17.88 1.67 0.44
CA VAL A 178 -17.27 1.38 -0.85
C VAL A 178 -18.34 1.12 -1.92
N LEU A 179 -19.49 0.54 -1.56
CA LEU A 179 -20.60 0.32 -2.48
C LEU A 179 -21.75 1.27 -2.17
N ILE A 180 -22.27 1.93 -3.22
CA ILE A 180 -23.57 2.63 -3.14
C ILE A 180 -24.69 1.67 -3.51
N LYS A 181 -25.87 1.86 -2.92
CA LYS A 181 -27.02 0.96 -3.13
C LYS A 181 -27.39 0.78 -4.60
N GLN A 182 -27.20 1.82 -5.42
CA GLN A 182 -27.52 1.81 -6.85
C GLN A 182 -26.52 0.99 -7.70
N LEU A 183 -25.38 0.60 -7.13
CA LEU A 183 -24.30 -0.13 -7.79
C LEU A 183 -23.92 -1.40 -7.02
N ASP A 184 -24.84 -1.96 -6.23
CA ASP A 184 -24.59 -3.17 -5.45
C ASP A 184 -24.26 -4.39 -6.33
N PHE A 185 -24.81 -4.46 -7.54
CA PHE A 185 -24.52 -5.50 -8.53
C PHE A 185 -23.01 -5.63 -8.85
N ILE A 186 -22.23 -4.55 -8.70
CA ILE A 186 -20.78 -4.55 -8.93
C ILE A 186 -20.07 -5.53 -7.99
N GLN A 187 -20.65 -5.83 -6.81
CA GLN A 187 -20.08 -6.75 -5.83
C GLN A 187 -19.73 -8.14 -6.41
N HIS A 188 -20.52 -8.60 -7.38
CA HIS A 188 -20.31 -9.91 -8.00
C HIS A 188 -19.08 -9.94 -8.92
N SER A 189 -18.64 -8.79 -9.41
CA SER A 189 -17.48 -8.64 -10.28
C SER A 189 -16.24 -8.08 -9.56
N MET A 190 -16.38 -7.55 -8.33
CA MET A 190 -15.29 -6.90 -7.58
C MET A 190 -14.02 -7.76 -7.49
N ARG A 191 -14.15 -9.08 -7.28
CA ARG A 191 -12.99 -9.96 -7.20
C ARG A 191 -12.18 -9.97 -8.49
N PHE A 192 -12.85 -10.00 -9.64
CA PHE A 192 -12.20 -9.99 -10.94
C PHE A 192 -11.56 -8.63 -11.22
N MET A 193 -12.32 -7.55 -11.01
CA MET A 193 -11.81 -6.18 -11.19
C MET A 193 -10.57 -5.91 -10.33
N PHE A 194 -10.58 -6.35 -9.07
CA PHE A 194 -9.45 -6.12 -8.16
C PHE A 194 -8.24 -6.99 -8.50
N MET A 195 -8.45 -8.23 -8.96
CA MET A 195 -7.35 -9.08 -9.45
C MET A 195 -6.70 -8.48 -10.70
N GLU A 196 -7.49 -8.02 -11.66
CA GLU A 196 -7.00 -7.37 -12.88
C GLU A 196 -6.24 -6.08 -12.55
N ALA A 197 -6.81 -5.24 -11.69
CA ALA A 197 -6.16 -4.03 -11.22
C ALA A 197 -4.85 -4.32 -10.48
N ASN A 198 -4.82 -5.31 -9.59
CA ASN A 198 -3.60 -5.73 -8.91
C ASN A 198 -2.53 -6.21 -9.90
N SER A 199 -2.92 -6.98 -10.93
CA SER A 199 -2.01 -7.46 -11.97
C SER A 199 -1.46 -6.31 -12.82
N PHE A 200 -2.29 -5.32 -13.16
CA PHE A 200 -1.85 -4.10 -13.83
C PHE A 200 -0.82 -3.34 -12.97
N VAL A 201 -1.14 -3.06 -11.69
CA VAL A 201 -0.22 -2.29 -10.84
C VAL A 201 1.09 -3.04 -10.62
N GLN A 202 1.09 -4.36 -10.55
CA GLN A 202 2.31 -5.13 -10.47
C GLN A 202 3.26 -4.86 -11.64
N GLN A 203 2.74 -4.80 -12.86
CA GLN A 203 3.54 -4.49 -14.04
C GLN A 203 4.04 -3.05 -14.03
N VAL A 204 3.22 -2.12 -13.55
CA VAL A 204 3.63 -0.71 -13.40
C VAL A 204 4.69 -0.57 -12.31
N CYS A 205 4.63 -1.30 -11.19
CA CYS A 205 5.68 -1.30 -10.18
C CYS A 205 7.02 -1.74 -10.76
N VAL A 206 7.04 -2.82 -11.56
CA VAL A 206 8.25 -3.27 -12.28
C VAL A 206 8.75 -2.19 -13.23
N ALA A 207 7.87 -1.59 -14.04
CA ALA A 207 8.26 -0.52 -14.97
C ALA A 207 8.81 0.71 -14.24
N PHE A 208 8.37 0.95 -13.01
CA PHE A 208 8.81 2.08 -12.20
C PHE A 208 9.99 1.81 -11.27
N ASP A 209 10.43 0.55 -11.17
CA ASP A 209 11.37 0.07 -10.15
C ASP A 209 10.88 0.36 -8.71
N TYR A 210 9.59 0.15 -8.48
CA TYR A 210 8.96 0.25 -7.18
C TYR A 210 8.63 -1.12 -6.60
N ASP A 211 8.68 -1.21 -5.28
CA ASP A 211 8.45 -2.45 -4.58
C ASP A 211 6.96 -2.80 -4.55
N LEU A 212 6.68 -4.10 -4.56
CA LEU A 212 5.32 -4.62 -4.41
C LEU A 212 5.25 -5.73 -3.34
N LEU A 213 4.32 -5.55 -2.41
CA LEU A 213 3.88 -6.58 -1.47
C LEU A 213 2.50 -7.12 -1.87
N ASP A 214 2.48 -8.36 -2.37
CA ASP A 214 1.25 -8.98 -2.86
C ASP A 214 0.38 -9.56 -1.73
N LEU A 215 -0.37 -8.68 -1.06
CA LEU A 215 -1.35 -9.07 -0.04
C LEU A 215 -2.47 -9.94 -0.63
N HIS A 216 -2.85 -9.75 -1.90
CA HIS A 216 -3.83 -10.61 -2.55
C HIS A 216 -3.38 -12.07 -2.52
N TYR A 217 -2.14 -12.33 -2.95
CA TYR A 217 -1.53 -13.65 -2.86
C TYR A 217 -1.50 -14.14 -1.41
N TRP A 218 -0.87 -13.39 -0.49
CA TRP A 218 -0.65 -13.89 0.88
C TRP A 218 -1.94 -14.13 1.67
N MET A 219 -3.03 -13.43 1.34
CA MET A 219 -4.31 -13.52 2.05
C MET A 219 -5.32 -14.46 1.37
N ARG A 220 -5.05 -14.99 0.17
CA ARG A 220 -5.97 -15.88 -0.58
C ARG A 220 -6.38 -17.16 0.14
N PHE A 221 -5.58 -17.62 1.10
CA PHE A 221 -5.86 -18.78 1.94
C PHE A 221 -6.23 -18.42 3.39
N GLN A 222 -6.47 -17.14 3.66
CA GLN A 222 -6.90 -16.64 4.97
C GLN A 222 -8.35 -16.13 4.94
N LEU A 223 -9.11 -16.44 3.89
CA LEU A 223 -10.44 -15.86 3.60
C LEU A 223 -11.45 -15.97 4.75
N ASN A 224 -11.31 -17.00 5.58
CA ASN A 224 -12.12 -17.26 6.77
C ASN A 224 -11.85 -16.28 7.92
N ARG A 225 -10.77 -15.49 7.86
CA ARG A 225 -10.40 -14.45 8.83
C ARG A 225 -10.85 -13.05 8.43
N ARG A 226 -11.66 -12.94 7.38
CA ARG A 226 -12.34 -11.69 7.05
C ARG A 226 -13.48 -11.48 8.01
N THR A 227 -13.75 -10.22 8.32
CA THR A 227 -14.92 -9.90 9.12
C THR A 227 -16.20 -10.09 8.31
N ILE A 228 -17.33 -10.13 9.02
CA ILE A 228 -18.66 -10.36 8.46
C ILE A 228 -19.11 -9.33 7.39
N ASP A 229 -18.39 -8.22 7.25
CA ASP A 229 -18.66 -7.23 6.22
C ASP A 229 -18.03 -7.57 4.86
N GLY A 230 -17.21 -8.62 4.80
CA GLY A 230 -16.57 -9.12 3.58
C GLY A 230 -15.45 -8.26 3.01
N LEU A 231 -15.07 -7.18 3.69
CA LEU A 231 -14.03 -6.22 3.25
C LEU A 231 -12.84 -6.16 4.22
N HIS A 232 -13.13 -6.09 5.52
CA HIS A 232 -12.10 -5.92 6.55
C HIS A 232 -11.62 -7.28 7.09
N TRP A 233 -10.51 -7.24 7.81
CA TRP A 233 -9.84 -8.41 8.35
C TRP A 233 -9.82 -8.41 9.87
N GLU A 234 -9.89 -9.59 10.47
CA GLU A 234 -9.77 -9.77 11.91
C GLU A 234 -8.38 -9.39 12.44
N PRO A 235 -8.23 -9.08 13.75
CA PRO A 235 -6.96 -8.66 14.33
C PRO A 235 -5.76 -9.55 14.02
N HIS A 236 -5.92 -10.88 14.08
CA HIS A 236 -4.83 -11.82 13.80
C HIS A 236 -4.39 -11.77 12.33
N ALA A 237 -5.34 -11.62 11.41
CA ALA A 237 -5.04 -11.45 9.99
C ALA A 237 -4.37 -10.10 9.73
N MET A 238 -4.80 -9.04 10.41
CA MET A 238 -4.15 -7.73 10.32
C MET A 238 -2.71 -7.77 10.85
N ARG A 239 -2.47 -8.43 12.00
CA ARG A 239 -1.11 -8.63 12.51
C ARG A 239 -0.23 -9.42 11.57
N TYR A 240 -0.79 -10.40 10.87
CA TYR A 240 -0.06 -11.12 9.83
C TYR A 240 0.31 -10.20 8.66
N ILE A 241 -0.61 -9.35 8.20
CA ILE A 241 -0.35 -8.33 7.18
C ILE A 241 0.76 -7.35 7.64
N THR A 242 0.69 -6.85 8.88
CA THR A 242 1.72 -5.96 9.44
C THR A 242 3.09 -6.63 9.46
N ASN A 243 3.18 -7.91 9.82
CA ASN A 243 4.44 -8.64 9.79
C ASN A 243 4.95 -8.87 8.36
N LEU A 244 4.06 -9.11 7.38
CA LEU A 244 4.45 -9.17 5.97
C LEU A 244 5.07 -7.84 5.50
N LEU A 245 4.46 -6.72 5.88
CA LEU A 245 4.96 -5.38 5.61
C LEU A 245 6.35 -5.16 6.24
N LEU A 246 6.49 -5.41 7.54
CA LEU A 246 7.75 -5.21 8.26
C LEU A 246 8.88 -6.12 7.73
N THR A 247 8.54 -7.36 7.36
CA THR A 247 9.49 -8.28 6.72
C THR A 247 9.97 -7.71 5.40
N HIS A 248 9.05 -7.20 4.56
CA HIS A 248 9.40 -6.61 3.27
C HIS A 248 10.31 -5.41 3.44
N ILE A 249 9.93 -4.46 4.31
CA ILE A 249 10.71 -3.24 4.53
C ILE A 249 12.10 -3.55 5.11
N SER A 250 12.19 -4.51 6.04
CA SER A 250 13.49 -4.94 6.58
C SER A 250 14.39 -5.50 5.48
N LEU A 251 13.86 -6.32 4.57
CA LEU A 251 14.64 -6.88 3.47
C LEU A 251 15.04 -5.82 2.44
N ALA A 252 14.15 -4.86 2.15
CA ALA A 252 14.43 -3.76 1.22
C ALA A 252 15.54 -2.83 1.72
N PHE A 253 15.62 -2.60 3.04
CA PHE A 253 16.73 -1.86 3.66
C PHE A 253 17.94 -2.74 4.02
N GLU A 254 17.96 -4.01 3.61
CA GLU A 254 19.02 -4.98 3.95
C GLU A 254 19.25 -5.14 5.47
N ASN A 255 18.24 -4.80 6.28
CA ASN A 255 18.26 -4.96 7.72
C ASN A 255 18.04 -6.43 8.12
N PRO A 256 18.77 -6.96 9.11
CA PRO A 256 18.57 -8.31 9.60
C PRO A 256 17.14 -8.52 10.08
N LEU A 257 16.52 -9.61 9.62
CA LEU A 257 15.21 -10.02 10.13
C LEU A 257 15.33 -10.51 11.60
N PRO A 258 14.25 -10.39 12.40
CA PRO A 258 14.26 -10.80 13.80
C PRO A 258 14.57 -12.29 14.04
N ASN A 259 14.37 -13.15 13.04
CA ASN A 259 14.52 -14.60 13.07
C ASN A 259 13.72 -15.28 14.19
N LYS A 260 12.53 -14.74 14.49
CA LYS A 260 11.63 -15.27 15.53
C LYS A 260 10.67 -16.33 14.99
N PHE A 261 10.59 -16.46 13.67
CA PHE A 261 9.85 -17.50 13.00
C PHE A 261 10.62 -18.02 11.78
N THR A 262 10.66 -19.34 11.61
CA THR A 262 11.37 -19.97 10.50
C THR A 262 10.43 -20.89 9.73
N ASN A 263 10.29 -20.65 8.42
CA ASN A 263 9.65 -21.60 7.53
C ASN A 263 10.15 -21.45 6.09
N ARG A 264 9.94 -22.50 5.30
CA ARG A 264 10.36 -22.57 3.89
C ARG A 264 9.82 -21.41 3.04
N SER A 265 8.64 -20.89 3.37
CA SER A 265 8.05 -19.78 2.62
C SER A 265 8.73 -18.44 2.93
N LEU A 266 9.29 -18.26 4.13
CA LEU A 266 10.10 -17.10 4.52
C LEU A 266 11.48 -17.21 3.88
N ASP A 267 12.09 -18.40 3.84
CA ASP A 267 13.36 -18.62 3.15
C ASP A 267 13.26 -18.26 1.66
N LYS A 268 12.17 -18.67 1.01
CA LYS A 268 11.86 -18.24 -0.37
C LYS A 268 11.71 -16.72 -0.50
N THR A 269 11.11 -16.06 0.50
CA THR A 269 11.00 -14.59 0.51
C THR A 269 12.38 -13.94 0.63
N LYS A 270 13.25 -14.43 1.52
CA LYS A 270 14.65 -13.97 1.65
C LYS A 270 15.42 -14.16 0.35
N MET A 271 15.34 -15.34 -0.27
CA MET A 271 15.99 -15.62 -1.55
C MET A 271 15.54 -14.67 -2.66
N LYS A 272 14.24 -14.45 -2.82
CA LYS A 272 13.70 -13.53 -3.82
C LYS A 272 14.17 -12.08 -3.60
N ALA A 273 14.26 -11.63 -2.36
CA ALA A 273 14.81 -10.30 -2.06
C ALA A 273 16.29 -10.21 -2.48
N THR A 274 17.10 -11.23 -2.20
CA THR A 274 18.50 -11.28 -2.65
C THR A 274 18.62 -11.34 -4.18
N GLU A 275 17.71 -12.04 -4.87
CA GLU A 275 17.67 -12.07 -6.33
C GLU A 275 17.28 -10.71 -6.93
N ALA A 276 16.33 -10.01 -6.32
CA ALA A 276 15.92 -8.67 -6.76
C ALA A 276 17.08 -7.66 -6.73
N LEU A 277 17.91 -7.71 -5.67
CA LEU A 277 19.13 -6.88 -5.55
C LEU A 277 20.17 -7.14 -6.65
N ARG A 278 20.10 -8.30 -7.34
CA ARG A 278 21.01 -8.66 -8.43
C ARG A 278 20.48 -8.26 -9.82
N GLY A 279 19.32 -7.62 -9.87
CA GLY A 279 18.62 -7.26 -11.09
C GLY A 279 17.85 -8.44 -11.68
N TRP A 280 16.53 -8.32 -11.74
CA TRP A 280 15.65 -9.31 -12.36
C TRP A 280 14.89 -8.69 -13.54
N LYS A 281 14.92 -9.36 -14.69
CA LYS A 281 14.04 -9.04 -15.82
C LYS A 281 12.71 -9.75 -15.63
N ILE A 282 11.65 -8.98 -15.41
CA ILE A 282 10.27 -9.46 -15.48
C ILE A 282 9.70 -8.98 -16.81
N ASP A 283 9.08 -9.87 -17.58
CA ASP A 283 8.37 -9.50 -18.79
C ASP A 283 7.18 -8.61 -18.43
N ILE A 284 7.22 -7.37 -18.92
CA ILE A 284 6.15 -6.38 -18.77
C ILE A 284 5.20 -6.56 -19.96
N ASN A 285 3.92 -6.75 -19.68
CA ASN A 285 2.86 -6.88 -20.69
C ASN A 285 1.90 -5.68 -20.61
N LEU A 286 2.47 -4.47 -20.71
CA LEU A 286 1.72 -3.22 -20.75
C LEU A 286 1.39 -2.86 -22.21
N SER A 287 0.28 -2.15 -22.43
CA SER A 287 -0.07 -1.67 -23.76
C SER A 287 1.00 -0.69 -24.28
N LYS A 288 1.13 -0.57 -25.60
CA LYS A 288 2.06 0.38 -26.23
C LYS A 288 1.82 1.81 -25.72
N GLU A 289 0.57 2.22 -25.64
CA GLU A 289 0.16 3.54 -25.10
C GLU A 289 0.61 3.72 -23.64
N THR A 290 0.43 2.70 -22.79
CA THR A 290 0.91 2.77 -21.40
C THR A 290 2.43 2.86 -21.33
N MET A 291 3.14 2.12 -22.19
CA MET A 291 4.60 2.20 -22.24
C MET A 291 5.06 3.58 -22.71
N GLU A 292 4.41 4.15 -23.72
CA GLU A 292 4.65 5.53 -24.19
C GLU A 292 4.44 6.54 -23.05
N ASP A 293 3.32 6.47 -22.33
CA ASP A 293 3.05 7.32 -21.16
C ASP A 293 4.15 7.21 -20.08
N ILE A 294 4.73 6.02 -19.88
CA ILE A 294 5.80 5.79 -18.90
C ILE A 294 7.14 6.35 -19.38
N PHE A 295 7.48 6.16 -20.66
CA PHE A 295 8.79 6.53 -21.23
C PHE A 295 8.88 7.96 -21.74
N GLU A 296 7.76 8.61 -22.09
CA GLU A 296 7.71 10.05 -22.43
C GLU A 296 7.97 10.94 -21.21
N ILE A 297 7.94 10.37 -20.02
CA ILE A 297 8.25 11.06 -18.77
C ILE A 297 9.77 11.00 -18.60
N PRO A 298 10.49 12.16 -18.63
CA PRO A 298 11.95 12.18 -18.74
C PRO A 298 12.62 11.31 -17.68
N LEU A 299 13.28 10.25 -18.14
CA LEU A 299 14.17 9.43 -17.34
C LEU A 299 15.46 10.22 -17.14
N ASN A 300 15.63 10.86 -15.99
CA ASN A 300 16.94 11.39 -15.63
C ASN A 300 17.92 10.22 -15.47
N GLU A 301 18.83 10.11 -16.43
CA GLU A 301 20.12 9.41 -16.46
C GLU A 301 20.27 8.03 -15.78
N ARG A 302 20.09 7.01 -16.63
CA ARG A 302 20.92 5.79 -16.88
C ARG A 302 20.60 4.41 -16.24
N ASN A 303 20.80 3.43 -17.13
CA ASN A 303 21.33 2.06 -16.94
C ASN A 303 20.42 0.98 -16.30
N SER A 304 19.56 0.37 -17.12
CA SER A 304 19.71 -1.05 -17.50
C SER A 304 18.65 -1.46 -18.53
N VAL A 305 19.05 -2.41 -19.37
CA VAL A 305 18.45 -2.83 -20.65
C VAL A 305 16.98 -3.26 -20.51
N ILE A 306 16.04 -2.44 -21.00
CA ILE A 306 14.71 -2.90 -21.45
C ILE A 306 14.82 -3.14 -22.96
N GLU A 307 15.06 -4.39 -23.35
CA GLU A 307 14.85 -4.82 -24.73
C GLU A 307 13.36 -5.10 -24.90
N ILE A 308 12.68 -4.25 -25.67
CA ILE A 308 11.32 -4.48 -26.12
C ILE A 308 11.37 -5.59 -27.17
N SER A 309 11.03 -6.82 -26.80
CA SER A 309 10.78 -7.88 -27.77
C SER A 309 9.40 -7.62 -28.40
N ASN A 310 9.40 -7.13 -29.64
CA ASN A 310 8.18 -7.01 -30.42
C ASN A 310 7.54 -8.41 -30.56
N PRO A 311 6.23 -8.57 -30.30
CA PRO A 311 5.55 -9.82 -30.58
C PRO A 311 5.53 -10.04 -32.09
N THR A 312 6.35 -10.98 -32.56
CA THR A 312 6.25 -11.47 -33.93
C THR A 312 4.91 -12.15 -34.10
N CYS A 313 4.06 -11.55 -34.91
CA CYS A 313 2.84 -12.14 -35.41
C CYS A 313 3.17 -13.43 -36.18
N LYS A 314 2.73 -14.58 -35.67
CA LYS A 314 2.52 -15.83 -36.40
C LYS A 314 1.35 -16.58 -35.78
#